data_AF-H3AC79-F1
#
_entry.id   AF-H3AC79-F1
#
_cell.length_a   1.000
_cell.length_b   1.000
_cell.length_c   1.000
_cell.angle_alpha   90.00
_cell.angle_beta   90.00
_cell.angle_gamma   90.00
#
_symmetry.space_group_name_H-M   'P 1'
#
loop_
_entity.id
_entity.type
_entity.pdbx_description
1 polymer ?
#
loop_
_entity_poly.entity_id
_entity_poly.type
_entity_poly.pdbx_seq_one_letter_code
_entity_poly.pdbx_strand_id
1 'polypeptide(L)'
;AARACFIARVPGSDLHMTKDKEEKDRGQKKKRRRRDSSMSFSNFHLVQTIKNSPAVIRRKFSKDKTKSLSHGDPYFKVHYLGVEKIYSLQVEQTQEIVKSFLQSYQEKGCKDHALVVRPRYLEVKEIVTGRQLTKTYLHDIAYCTADSVHPNIFLYICKRKGQLQCRVFLCNKAEKAKAITGCLAKSFERAFTDWQE
;
A
#
# COMPACT_ATOMS: atom_id res chain seq x y z
N ALA A 1 21.25 28.55 1.03
CA ALA A 1 19.79 28.33 1.09
C ALA A 1 19.42 27.25 0.08
N ALA A 2 19.31 26.00 0.52
CA ALA A 2 19.11 24.84 -0.36
C ALA A 2 17.64 24.74 -0.78
N ARG A 3 17.37 25.08 -2.05
CA ARG A 3 16.09 24.84 -2.74
C ARG A 3 16.03 23.36 -3.11
N ALA A 4 15.26 22.56 -2.38
CA ALA A 4 14.96 21.18 -2.77
C ALA A 4 13.62 20.73 -2.19
N CYS A 5 12.53 21.19 -2.79
CA CYS A 5 11.24 20.51 -2.69
C CYS A 5 10.48 20.72 -4.01
N PHE A 6 11.05 20.21 -5.10
CA PHE A 6 10.28 19.96 -6.31
C PHE A 6 9.69 18.54 -6.16
N ILE A 7 8.71 18.42 -5.27
CA ILE A 7 7.87 17.23 -5.24
C ILE A 7 7.19 17.18 -6.60
N ALA A 8 7.41 16.08 -7.32
CA ALA A 8 6.85 15.85 -8.63
C ALA A 8 5.34 16.11 -8.58
N ARG A 9 4.92 17.15 -9.30
CA ARG A 9 3.54 17.36 -9.71
C ARG A 9 3.14 16.13 -10.49
N VAL A 10 2.36 15.25 -9.86
CA VAL A 10 1.74 14.09 -10.51
C VAL A 10 0.93 14.64 -11.69
N PRO A 11 1.24 14.31 -12.95
CA PRO A 11 0.42 14.75 -14.06
C PRO A 11 -0.84 13.88 -14.11
N GLY A 12 -2.00 14.54 -13.98
CA GLY A 12 -3.28 14.02 -14.46
C GLY A 12 -4.06 13.11 -13.51
N SER A 13 -4.94 13.70 -12.70
CA SER A 13 -6.23 13.08 -12.38
C SER A 13 -7.24 14.18 -12.11
N ASP A 14 -7.85 14.69 -13.19
CA ASP A 14 -9.11 15.43 -13.11
C ASP A 14 -10.17 14.49 -12.58
N LEU A 15 -10.50 14.66 -11.30
CA LEU A 15 -11.67 14.04 -10.68
C LEU A 15 -12.88 14.90 -11.02
N HIS A 16 -13.58 14.56 -12.09
CA HIS A 16 -14.97 14.98 -12.28
C HIS A 16 -15.86 14.06 -11.43
N MET A 17 -16.50 14.66 -10.43
CA MET A 17 -17.61 14.05 -9.67
C MET A 17 -18.85 14.04 -10.56
N THR A 18 -19.41 12.86 -10.82
CA THR A 18 -20.83 12.75 -11.16
C THR A 18 -21.50 11.62 -10.39
N LYS A 19 -22.66 11.99 -9.86
CA LYS A 19 -23.63 11.27 -9.06
C LYS A 19 -24.44 10.27 -9.88
N ASP A 20 -24.97 9.29 -9.14
CA ASP A 20 -26.25 8.58 -9.33
C ASP A 20 -26.58 7.91 -10.68
N LYS A 21 -26.85 6.59 -10.64
CA LYS A 21 -28.14 6.06 -11.10
C LYS A 21 -28.38 4.59 -10.75
N GLU A 22 -29.51 4.39 -10.08
CA GLU A 22 -30.26 3.18 -9.84
C GLU A 22 -31.21 2.94 -11.04
N GLU A 23 -31.20 1.77 -11.69
CA GLU A 23 -32.32 1.19 -12.48
C GLU A 23 -31.93 -0.24 -12.91
N LYS A 24 -32.50 -1.33 -12.36
CA LYS A 24 -33.80 -1.99 -12.63
C LYS A 24 -33.89 -2.61 -14.02
N ASP A 25 -33.94 -3.95 -14.08
CA ASP A 25 -34.60 -4.62 -15.20
C ASP A 25 -35.37 -5.88 -14.75
N ARG A 26 -36.49 -6.13 -15.42
CA ARG A 26 -37.63 -6.97 -15.04
C ARG A 26 -37.76 -8.23 -15.91
N GLY A 27 -38.16 -9.33 -15.27
CA GLY A 27 -39.09 -10.38 -15.79
C GLY A 27 -38.51 -11.38 -16.80
N GLN A 28 -38.99 -12.62 -16.95
CA GLN A 28 -40.29 -13.25 -16.66
C GLN A 28 -40.09 -14.77 -16.35
N LYS A 29 -40.69 -15.32 -15.29
CA LYS A 29 -41.99 -16.05 -15.21
C LYS A 29 -42.05 -17.43 -15.88
N LYS A 30 -42.03 -18.50 -15.07
CA LYS A 30 -42.72 -19.78 -15.37
C LYS A 30 -43.31 -20.41 -14.10
N LYS A 31 -44.45 -21.08 -14.30
CA LYS A 31 -45.61 -21.31 -13.41
C LYS A 31 -45.51 -22.56 -12.51
N ARG A 32 -46.22 -22.47 -11.37
CA ARG A 32 -46.91 -23.55 -10.58
C ARG A 32 -45.99 -24.48 -9.77
N ARG A 33 -46.28 -24.91 -8.54
CA ARG A 33 -47.53 -25.17 -7.80
C ARG A 33 -47.36 -24.85 -6.30
N ARG A 34 -48.44 -24.45 -5.63
CA ARG A 34 -48.55 -24.32 -4.16
C ARG A 34 -48.34 -25.69 -3.49
N ARG A 35 -47.51 -25.71 -2.44
CA ARG A 35 -47.59 -26.65 -1.31
C ARG A 35 -47.25 -25.85 -0.06
N ASP A 36 -48.22 -25.73 0.83
CA ASP A 36 -48.01 -25.25 2.20
C ASP A 36 -47.02 -26.18 2.91
N SER A 37 -45.95 -25.60 3.45
CA SER A 37 -45.09 -26.25 4.42
C SER A 37 -44.38 -25.15 5.20
N SER A 38 -44.74 -25.02 6.47
CA SER A 38 -44.02 -24.26 7.47
C SER A 38 -42.53 -24.61 7.43
N MET A 39 -41.65 -23.62 7.22
CA MET A 39 -40.20 -23.82 7.35
C MET A 39 -39.64 -22.86 8.40
N SER A 40 -39.75 -23.35 9.64
CA SER A 40 -38.67 -23.49 10.62
C SER A 40 -37.54 -22.44 10.63
N PHE A 41 -37.33 -21.85 11.81
CA PHE A 41 -36.25 -20.95 12.24
C PHE A 41 -34.80 -21.50 12.14
N SER A 42 -34.52 -22.44 11.24
CA SER A 42 -33.26 -23.21 11.22
C SER A 42 -32.06 -22.52 10.58
N ASN A 43 -32.22 -21.33 9.95
CA ASN A 43 -31.12 -20.66 9.25
C ASN A 43 -30.27 -19.71 10.11
N PHE A 44 -30.74 -19.28 11.29
CA PHE A 44 -29.94 -18.42 12.17
C PHE A 44 -28.83 -19.19 12.88
N HIS A 45 -29.10 -20.44 13.25
CA HIS A 45 -28.15 -21.30 13.94
C HIS A 45 -26.93 -21.60 13.06
N LEU A 46 -27.13 -21.93 11.78
CA LEU A 46 -26.03 -22.21 10.86
C LEU A 46 -25.12 -21.00 10.64
N VAL A 47 -25.68 -19.79 10.51
CA VAL A 47 -24.90 -18.55 10.40
C VAL A 47 -24.14 -18.25 11.70
N GLN A 48 -24.72 -18.51 12.88
CA GLN A 48 -24.03 -18.40 14.16
C GLN A 48 -22.90 -19.44 14.30
N THR A 49 -23.11 -20.68 13.87
CA THR A 49 -22.08 -21.74 13.88
C THR A 49 -20.92 -21.42 12.94
N ILE A 50 -21.20 -20.83 11.76
CA ILE A 50 -20.13 -20.34 10.86
C ILE A 50 -19.35 -19.20 11.51
N LYS A 51 -20.04 -18.24 12.17
CA LYS A 51 -19.36 -17.13 12.89
C LYS A 51 -18.48 -17.61 14.03
N ASN A 52 -18.88 -18.71 14.69
CA ASN A 52 -18.16 -19.35 15.78
C ASN A 52 -17.17 -20.44 15.31
N SER A 53 -17.09 -20.68 14.00
CA SER A 53 -16.16 -21.64 13.43
C SER A 53 -14.72 -21.18 13.70
N PRO A 54 -13.82 -22.08 14.14
CA PRO A 54 -12.40 -21.80 14.28
C PRO A 54 -11.76 -21.24 13.00
N ALA A 55 -12.32 -21.54 11.82
CA ALA A 55 -11.88 -21.01 10.54
C ALA A 55 -12.08 -19.48 10.42
N VAL A 56 -13.14 -18.92 11.02
CA VAL A 56 -13.40 -17.47 11.05
C VAL A 56 -12.57 -16.79 12.14
N ILE A 57 -12.35 -17.45 13.26
CA ILE A 57 -11.49 -16.97 14.36
C ILE A 57 -10.03 -16.84 13.91
N ARG A 58 -9.51 -17.79 13.12
CA ARG A 58 -8.16 -17.71 12.53
C ARG A 58 -7.97 -16.48 11.63
N ARG A 59 -9.00 -16.04 10.91
CA ARG A 59 -8.94 -14.80 10.09
C ARG A 59 -8.87 -13.53 10.94
N LYS A 60 -9.42 -13.54 12.16
CA LYS A 60 -9.32 -12.41 13.10
C LYS A 60 -7.96 -12.37 13.78
N PHE A 61 -7.40 -13.52 14.18
CA PHE A 61 -6.12 -13.61 14.89
C PHE A 61 -4.90 -13.21 14.02
N SER A 62 -4.98 -13.38 12.71
CA SER A 62 -3.91 -12.93 11.79
C SER A 62 -3.84 -11.40 11.63
N LYS A 63 -4.87 -10.67 12.06
CA LYS A 63 -5.05 -9.23 11.80
C LYS A 63 -4.44 -8.31 12.87
N ASP A 64 -4.02 -8.85 14.03
CA ASP A 64 -3.60 -8.01 15.17
C ASP A 64 -2.11 -7.68 15.23
N LYS A 65 -1.21 -8.56 14.74
CA LYS A 65 0.24 -8.27 14.77
C LYS A 65 0.63 -7.04 13.97
N THR A 66 -0.09 -6.70 12.91
CA THR A 66 0.27 -5.56 12.06
C THR A 66 -0.19 -4.22 12.61
N LYS A 67 -1.21 -4.19 13.47
CA LYS A 67 -1.71 -2.93 14.07
C LYS A 67 -0.76 -2.36 15.13
N SER A 68 -0.07 -3.23 15.88
CA SER A 68 0.94 -2.78 16.85
C SER A 68 2.19 -2.20 16.18
N LEU A 69 2.49 -2.57 14.93
CA LEU A 69 3.66 -2.06 14.21
C LEU A 69 3.58 -0.57 13.89
N SER A 70 2.37 -0.07 13.61
CA SER A 70 2.15 1.31 13.19
C SER A 70 1.59 2.21 14.28
N HIS A 71 1.17 1.69 15.43
CA HIS A 71 0.58 2.49 16.52
C HIS A 71 -0.54 3.45 16.06
N GLY A 72 -1.33 3.04 15.06
CA GLY A 72 -2.42 3.83 14.49
C GLY A 72 -2.04 4.63 13.23
N ASP A 73 -0.77 4.73 12.87
CA ASP A 73 -0.36 5.39 11.63
C ASP A 73 -0.63 4.53 10.38
N PRO A 74 -0.84 5.16 9.21
CA PRO A 74 -1.01 4.44 7.95
C PRO A 74 0.17 3.51 7.66
N TYR A 75 -0.11 2.26 7.29
CA TYR A 75 0.92 1.34 6.87
C TYR A 75 0.48 0.48 5.69
N PHE A 76 1.47 0.00 4.94
CA PHE A 76 1.29 -0.82 3.77
C PHE A 76 2.12 -2.09 3.88
N LYS A 77 1.47 -3.24 3.68
CA LYS A 77 2.17 -4.53 3.55
C LYS A 77 2.82 -4.62 2.17
N VAL A 78 4.15 -4.68 2.14
CA VAL A 78 4.99 -4.65 0.93
C VAL A 78 6.18 -5.61 1.07
N HIS A 79 6.85 -5.87 -0.03
CA HIS A 79 8.09 -6.63 -0.11
C HIS A 79 9.25 -5.65 -0.30
N TYR A 80 10.14 -5.54 0.68
CA TYR A 80 11.31 -4.67 0.56
C TYR A 80 12.40 -5.40 -0.23
N LEU A 81 12.71 -4.90 -1.44
CA LEU A 81 13.70 -5.54 -2.33
C LEU A 81 15.12 -5.15 -1.94
N GLY A 82 15.32 -3.89 -1.54
CA GLY A 82 16.61 -3.41 -1.08
C GLY A 82 16.84 -1.93 -1.31
N VAL A 83 18.11 -1.58 -1.27
CA VAL A 83 18.63 -0.23 -1.50
C VAL A 83 19.80 -0.30 -2.46
N GLU A 84 19.85 0.60 -3.42
CA GLU A 84 20.96 0.75 -4.36
C GLU A 84 21.44 2.20 -4.38
N LYS A 85 22.74 2.39 -4.59
CA LYS A 85 23.35 3.72 -4.65
C LYS A 85 23.16 4.28 -6.06
N ILE A 86 22.72 5.53 -6.14
CA ILE A 86 22.59 6.23 -7.43
C ILE A 86 23.44 7.49 -7.41
N TYR A 87 23.87 7.90 -8.61
CA TYR A 87 24.69 9.10 -8.79
C TYR A 87 23.87 10.26 -9.37
N SER A 88 22.74 9.96 -10.02
CA SER A 88 21.83 10.95 -10.59
C SER A 88 20.36 10.53 -10.39
N LEU A 89 19.44 11.48 -10.55
CA LEU A 89 17.98 11.27 -10.55
C LEU A 89 17.46 10.79 -11.92
N GLN A 90 18.33 10.17 -12.73
CA GLN A 90 17.99 9.67 -14.06
C GLN A 90 17.02 8.49 -13.99
N VAL A 91 16.06 8.48 -14.91
CA VAL A 91 15.03 7.43 -14.98
C VAL A 91 15.66 6.12 -15.41
N GLU A 92 16.60 6.16 -16.36
CA GLU A 92 17.27 5.00 -16.95
C GLU A 92 18.01 4.19 -15.88
N GLN A 93 18.81 4.86 -15.04
CA GLN A 93 19.51 4.22 -13.92
C GLN A 93 18.53 3.56 -12.96
N THR A 94 17.42 4.25 -12.64
CA THR A 94 16.40 3.71 -11.73
C THR A 94 15.72 2.46 -12.31
N GLN A 95 15.44 2.45 -13.62
CA GLN A 95 14.84 1.30 -14.31
C GLN A 95 15.75 0.07 -14.30
N GLU A 96 17.04 0.24 -14.56
CA GLU A 96 18.03 -0.85 -14.51
C GLU A 96 18.12 -1.47 -13.11
N ILE A 97 18.13 -0.63 -12.08
CA ILE A 97 18.12 -1.05 -10.68
C ILE A 97 16.86 -1.87 -10.36
N VAL A 98 15.68 -1.38 -10.77
CA VAL A 98 14.41 -2.10 -10.57
C VAL A 98 14.44 -3.47 -11.26
N LYS A 99 14.94 -3.55 -12.49
CA LYS A 99 15.07 -4.81 -13.23
C LYS A 99 15.99 -5.80 -12.51
N SER A 100 17.16 -5.35 -12.03
CA SER A 100 18.10 -6.18 -11.28
C SER A 100 17.50 -6.72 -9.97
N PHE A 101 16.76 -5.88 -9.24
CA PHE A 101 16.05 -6.31 -8.03
C PHE A 101 14.94 -7.31 -8.32
N LEU A 102 14.17 -7.13 -9.41
CA LEU A 102 13.13 -8.07 -9.81
C LEU A 102 13.69 -9.44 -10.21
N GLN A 103 14.83 -9.47 -10.89
CA GLN A 103 15.51 -10.73 -11.22
C GLN A 103 16.00 -11.43 -9.93
N SER A 104 16.71 -10.70 -9.07
CA SER A 104 17.20 -11.21 -7.78
C SER A 104 16.06 -11.69 -6.86
N TYR A 105 14.88 -11.07 -6.98
CA TYR A 105 13.70 -11.42 -6.20
C TYR A 105 13.15 -12.81 -6.52
N GLN A 106 13.24 -13.25 -7.78
CA GLN A 106 12.76 -14.58 -8.18
C GLN A 106 13.57 -15.71 -7.51
N GLU A 107 14.84 -15.45 -7.19
CA GLU A 107 15.77 -16.44 -6.64
C GLU A 107 15.72 -16.53 -5.11
N LYS A 108 15.57 -15.39 -4.42
CA LYS A 108 15.79 -15.31 -2.96
C LYS A 108 14.52 -15.42 -2.12
N GLY A 109 13.34 -15.44 -2.75
CA GLY A 109 12.06 -15.32 -2.05
C GLY A 109 11.95 -13.99 -1.31
N CYS A 110 10.80 -13.71 -0.69
CA CYS A 110 10.63 -12.43 0.02
C CYS A 110 9.88 -12.54 1.33
N LYS A 111 10.32 -11.70 2.25
CA LYS A 111 9.69 -11.48 3.54
C LYS A 111 8.69 -10.35 3.44
N ASP A 112 7.62 -10.48 4.20
CA ASP A 112 6.63 -9.44 4.36
C ASP A 112 7.15 -8.30 5.26
N HIS A 113 7.06 -7.08 4.74
CA HIS A 113 7.44 -5.85 5.44
C HIS A 113 6.25 -4.91 5.57
N ALA A 114 6.25 -4.12 6.64
CA ALA A 114 5.35 -3.01 6.82
C ALA A 114 6.09 -1.71 6.50
N LEU A 115 5.66 -1.01 5.45
CA LEU A 115 6.04 0.37 5.19
C LEU A 115 5.06 1.27 5.95
N VAL A 116 5.52 1.92 7.01
CA VAL A 116 4.70 2.81 7.83
C VAL A 116 4.98 4.26 7.45
N VAL A 117 3.92 5.00 7.16
CA VAL A 117 3.98 6.42 6.82
C VAL A 117 3.66 7.22 8.06
N ARG A 118 4.67 7.89 8.63
CA ARG A 118 4.51 8.79 9.79
C ARG A 118 4.48 10.24 9.31
N PRO A 119 3.96 11.17 10.11
CA PRO A 119 3.93 12.59 9.75
C PRO A 119 5.30 13.20 9.40
N ARG A 120 6.40 12.72 10.01
CA ARG A 120 7.76 13.29 9.82
C ARG A 120 8.76 12.34 9.14
N TYR A 121 8.44 11.06 9.01
CA TYR A 121 9.35 10.07 8.45
C TYR A 121 8.62 8.84 7.91
N LEU A 122 9.31 8.09 7.05
CA LEU A 122 8.96 6.72 6.67
C LEU A 122 9.77 5.73 7.49
N GLU A 123 9.16 4.61 7.85
CA GLU A 123 9.88 3.48 8.43
C GLU A 123 9.47 2.16 7.79
N VAL A 124 10.44 1.26 7.66
CA VAL A 124 10.23 -0.10 7.16
C VAL A 124 10.46 -1.05 8.32
N LYS A 125 9.47 -1.90 8.63
CA LYS A 125 9.54 -2.92 9.67
C LYS A 125 9.34 -4.32 9.09
N GLU A 126 10.10 -5.29 9.57
CA GLU A 126 9.82 -6.70 9.28
C GLU A 126 8.56 -7.12 10.06
N ILE A 127 7.56 -7.70 9.39
CA ILE A 127 6.26 -7.98 10.05
C ILE A 127 6.38 -9.08 11.10
N VAL A 128 7.26 -10.07 10.88
CA VAL A 128 7.40 -11.23 11.76
C VAL A 128 8.02 -10.85 13.10
N THR A 129 9.10 -10.07 13.06
CA THR A 129 9.91 -9.71 14.24
C THR A 129 9.53 -8.34 14.81
N GLY A 130 8.86 -7.50 14.03
CA GLY A 130 8.64 -6.08 14.36
C GLY A 130 9.89 -5.21 14.27
N ARG A 131 11.04 -5.79 13.85
CA ARG A 131 12.32 -5.08 13.78
C ARG A 131 12.23 -3.97 12.74
N GLN A 132 12.64 -2.76 13.14
CA GLN A 132 12.83 -1.65 12.23
C GLN A 132 14.08 -1.86 11.38
N LEU A 133 13.90 -1.92 10.06
CA LEU A 133 14.98 -2.06 9.09
C LEU A 133 15.50 -0.71 8.60
N THR A 134 14.62 0.28 8.50
CA THR A 134 14.97 1.61 8.01
C THR A 134 14.05 2.66 8.61
N LYS A 135 14.62 3.83 8.87
CA LYS A 135 13.92 5.09 9.12
C LYS A 135 14.50 6.14 8.17
N THR A 136 13.64 6.81 7.43
CA THR A 136 13.99 7.86 6.46
C THR A 136 13.12 9.07 6.73
N TYR A 137 13.71 10.21 7.08
CA TYR A 137 12.92 11.43 7.28
C TYR A 137 12.37 11.95 5.97
N LEU A 138 11.20 12.60 6.01
CA LEU A 138 10.59 13.13 4.79
C LEU A 138 11.51 14.13 4.10
N HIS A 139 12.18 15.02 4.83
CA HIS A 139 13.11 16.00 4.25
C HIS A 139 14.34 15.38 3.55
N ASP A 140 14.66 14.11 3.82
CA ASP A 140 15.75 13.41 3.14
C ASP A 140 15.29 12.79 1.81
N ILE A 141 13.98 12.63 1.59
CA ILE A 141 13.43 12.04 0.38
C ILE A 141 13.39 13.10 -0.72
N ALA A 142 14.16 12.86 -1.78
CA ALA A 142 14.24 13.73 -2.94
C ALA A 142 13.13 13.45 -3.95
N TYR A 143 12.70 12.19 -4.07
CA TYR A 143 11.71 11.76 -5.06
C TYR A 143 11.01 10.48 -4.62
N CYS A 144 9.73 10.31 -4.96
CA CYS A 144 9.00 9.05 -4.77
C CYS A 144 7.99 8.84 -5.90
N THR A 145 7.83 7.60 -6.35
CA THR A 145 6.86 7.27 -7.41
C THR A 145 6.45 5.80 -7.38
N ALA A 146 5.30 5.52 -7.98
CA ALA A 146 5.03 4.18 -8.52
C ALA A 146 5.72 4.07 -9.89
N ASP A 147 6.30 2.90 -10.18
CA ASP A 147 7.01 2.71 -11.44
C ASP A 147 6.05 2.65 -12.64
N SER A 148 6.48 3.18 -13.79
CA SER A 148 5.64 3.24 -14.99
C SER A 148 5.63 1.92 -15.77
N VAL A 149 6.76 1.20 -15.78
CA VAL A 149 6.92 -0.07 -16.48
C VAL A 149 6.36 -1.23 -15.65
N HIS A 150 6.64 -1.23 -14.35
CA HIS A 150 6.18 -2.20 -13.37
C HIS A 150 5.25 -1.53 -12.36
N PRO A 151 3.94 -1.38 -12.64
CA PRO A 151 3.03 -0.56 -11.84
C PRO A 151 2.82 -1.06 -10.41
N ASN A 152 3.24 -2.30 -10.11
CA ASN A 152 3.27 -2.90 -8.79
C ASN A 152 4.52 -2.54 -7.97
N ILE A 153 5.49 -1.84 -8.54
CA ILE A 153 6.68 -1.34 -7.84
C ILE A 153 6.41 0.07 -7.33
N PHE A 154 6.77 0.29 -6.08
CA PHE A 154 6.89 1.61 -5.48
C PHE A 154 8.37 1.84 -5.14
N LEU A 155 8.86 3.05 -5.40
CA LEU A 155 10.22 3.42 -5.04
C LEU A 155 10.30 4.84 -4.53
N TYR A 156 11.34 5.10 -3.75
CA TYR A 156 11.74 6.45 -3.40
C TYR A 156 13.25 6.59 -3.40
N ILE A 157 13.69 7.81 -3.65
CA ILE A 157 15.08 8.23 -3.66
C ILE A 157 15.28 9.15 -2.47
N CYS A 158 16.25 8.85 -1.63
CA CYS A 158 16.61 9.67 -0.48
C CYS A 158 18.10 9.98 -0.44
N LYS A 159 18.45 11.14 0.13
CA LYS A 159 19.82 11.51 0.45
C LYS A 159 20.18 10.96 1.83
N ARG A 160 21.25 10.16 1.90
CA ARG A 160 21.76 9.61 3.16
C ARG A 160 23.27 9.78 3.22
N LYS A 161 23.77 10.51 4.22
CA LYS A 161 25.21 10.78 4.42
C LYS A 161 25.89 11.32 3.15
N GLY A 162 25.24 12.24 2.45
CA GLY A 162 25.78 12.86 1.23
C GLY A 162 25.57 12.06 -0.07
N GLN A 163 25.05 10.83 -0.01
CA GLN A 163 24.83 9.99 -1.19
C GLN A 163 23.33 9.77 -1.47
N LEU A 164 22.95 9.71 -2.75
CA LEU A 164 21.59 9.33 -3.16
C LEU A 164 21.43 7.81 -3.11
N GLN A 165 20.30 7.37 -2.58
CA GLN A 165 19.94 5.97 -2.45
C GLN A 165 18.53 5.75 -2.99
N CYS A 166 18.39 4.83 -3.94
CA CYS A 166 17.10 4.35 -4.42
C CYS A 166 16.67 3.15 -3.57
N ARG A 167 15.43 3.18 -3.08
CA ARG A 167 14.84 2.09 -2.30
C ARG A 167 13.62 1.57 -3.01
N VAL A 168 13.59 0.27 -3.20
CA VAL A 168 12.60 -0.39 -4.06
C VAL A 168 11.72 -1.33 -3.25
N PHE A 169 10.42 -1.22 -3.47
CA PHE A 169 9.38 -1.98 -2.81
C PHE A 169 8.47 -2.63 -3.85
N LEU A 170 8.26 -3.93 -3.71
CA LEU A 170 7.27 -4.65 -4.50
C LEU A 170 5.94 -4.71 -3.74
N CYS A 171 4.86 -4.33 -4.43
CA CYS A 171 3.50 -4.42 -3.96
C CYS A 171 2.76 -5.56 -4.65
N ASN A 172 1.75 -6.13 -3.98
CA ASN A 172 0.92 -7.17 -4.58
C ASN A 172 -0.02 -6.62 -5.68
N LYS A 173 -0.30 -5.32 -5.67
CA LYS A 173 -1.23 -4.65 -6.60
C LYS A 173 -0.69 -3.28 -6.99
N ALA A 174 -0.95 -2.87 -8.22
CA ALA A 174 -0.60 -1.55 -8.71
C ALA A 174 -1.28 -0.41 -7.95
N GLU A 175 -2.57 -0.60 -7.61
CA GLU A 175 -3.33 0.35 -6.80
C GLU A 175 -2.68 0.61 -5.44
N LYS A 176 -2.00 -0.40 -4.86
CA LYS A 176 -1.30 -0.23 -3.59
C LYS A 176 -0.08 0.69 -3.76
N ALA A 177 0.70 0.52 -4.82
CA ALA A 177 1.84 1.40 -5.09
C ALA A 177 1.36 2.86 -5.26
N LYS A 178 0.29 3.09 -6.01
CA LYS A 178 -0.33 4.42 -6.16
C LYS A 178 -0.86 4.96 -4.82
N ALA A 179 -1.51 4.13 -4.01
CA ALA A 179 -2.01 4.52 -2.69
C ALA A 179 -0.88 4.92 -1.73
N ILE A 180 0.27 4.22 -1.77
CA ILE A 180 1.47 4.61 -1.02
C ILE A 180 1.94 5.99 -1.45
N THR A 181 2.11 6.21 -2.76
CA THR A 181 2.53 7.51 -3.31
C THR A 181 1.58 8.64 -2.89
N GLY A 182 0.27 8.43 -2.98
CA GLY A 182 -0.73 9.43 -2.57
C GLY A 182 -0.75 9.68 -1.05
N CYS A 183 -0.58 8.64 -0.22
CA CYS A 183 -0.47 8.79 1.23
C CYS A 183 0.79 9.57 1.64
N LEU A 184 1.89 9.28 0.96
CA LEU A 184 3.16 9.94 1.21
C LEU A 184 3.14 11.39 0.74
N ALA A 185 2.54 11.70 -0.42
CA ALA A 185 2.33 13.06 -0.91
C ALA A 185 1.58 13.93 0.11
N LYS A 186 0.46 13.44 0.66
CA LYS A 186 -0.28 14.13 1.73
C LYS A 186 0.55 14.36 2.99
N SER A 187 1.42 13.40 3.32
CA SER A 187 2.31 13.53 4.48
C SER A 187 3.40 14.57 4.24
N PHE A 188 3.92 14.67 3.01
CA PHE A 188 4.83 15.74 2.62
C PHE A 188 4.18 17.11 2.67
N GLU A 189 2.97 17.26 2.11
CA GLU A 189 2.23 18.51 2.13
C GLU A 189 2.07 19.02 3.56
N ARG A 190 1.61 18.14 4.48
CA ARG A 190 1.47 18.49 5.89
C ARG A 190 2.80 18.84 6.55
N ALA A 191 3.83 18.01 6.35
CA ALA A 191 5.15 18.27 6.93
C ALA A 191 5.80 19.54 6.40
N PHE A 192 5.50 19.93 5.16
CA PHE A 192 5.96 21.17 4.55
C PHE A 192 5.24 22.37 5.15
N THR A 193 3.91 22.31 5.32
CA THR A 193 3.14 23.35 6.02
C THR A 193 3.67 23.57 7.44
N ASP A 194 3.85 22.49 8.21
CA ASP A 194 4.38 22.54 9.58
C ASP A 194 5.81 23.13 9.68
N TRP A 195 6.57 23.15 8.57
CA TRP A 195 7.92 23.72 8.52
C TRP A 195 7.92 25.20 8.10
N GLN A 196 6.89 25.65 7.38
CA GLN A 196 6.78 27.04 6.93
C GLN A 196 6.20 27.98 8.00
N GLU A 197 5.51 27.44 9.00
CA GLU A 197 5.09 28.15 10.23
C GLU A 197 6.22 28.27 11.25
#